data_AF-A0A2I1R9R5-F1
#
_entry.id   AF-A0A2I1R9R5-F1
#
_cell.length_a   1.000
_cell.length_b   1.000
_cell.length_c   1.000
_cell.angle_alpha   90.00
_cell.angle_beta   90.00
_cell.angle_gamma   90.00
#
_symmetry.space_group_name_H-M   'P 1'
#
loop_
_entity.id
_entity.type
_entity.pdbx_description
1 polymer ?
#
loop_
_entity_poly.entity_id
_entity_poly.type
_entity_poly.pdbx_seq_one_letter_code
_entity_poly.pdbx_strand_id
1 'polypeptide(L)'
;MISAIEYAIVNLGSSATLRASKPELDFLPPAAWYDLDTDTAHKSMASRVLLRSENPTPAFVSNVVIQYFDLGQCEVIRLSEIDTTLDISALEESAVLNHTVASDRYLCIDDGTYRAGDFDLRIRRAQLAYLTADRTSMLAMFTATATDSTWNTVDSEIREMEERWLQKTTNRTSGAR
;
A
#
# COMPACT_ATOMS: atom_id res chain seq x y z
N MET A 1 2.03 7.12 10.87
CA MET A 1 1.49 5.92 11.55
C MET A 1 0.40 5.36 10.65
N ILE A 2 0.15 4.04 10.63
CA ILE A 2 -0.92 3.43 9.80
C ILE A 2 -2.08 3.06 10.73
N SER A 3 -3.25 3.63 10.49
CA SER A 3 -4.43 3.58 11.37
C SER A 3 -4.92 2.15 11.59
N ALA A 4 -4.89 1.31 10.55
CA ALA A 4 -5.23 -0.11 10.67
C ALA A 4 -4.23 -0.89 11.56
N ILE A 5 -2.94 -0.54 11.53
CA ILE A 5 -1.93 -1.15 12.41
C ILE A 5 -2.13 -0.68 13.84
N GLU A 6 -2.37 0.61 14.06
CA GLU A 6 -2.66 1.17 15.38
C GLU A 6 -3.90 0.49 15.99
N TYR A 7 -4.97 0.34 15.21
CA TYR A 7 -6.16 -0.38 15.63
C TYR A 7 -5.84 -1.83 16.03
N ALA A 8 -5.03 -2.54 15.24
CA ALA A 8 -4.63 -3.92 15.54
C ALA A 8 -3.88 -4.02 16.87
N ILE A 9 -2.95 -3.09 17.13
CA ILE A 9 -2.14 -3.09 18.34
C ILE A 9 -3.02 -2.77 19.56
N VAL A 10 -3.81 -1.71 19.47
CA VAL A 10 -4.58 -1.19 20.62
C VAL A 10 -5.79 -2.07 20.95
N ASN A 11 -6.52 -2.54 19.94
CA ASN A 11 -7.80 -3.23 20.15
C ASN A 11 -7.69 -4.75 20.08
N LEU A 12 -6.71 -5.29 19.33
CA LEU A 12 -6.55 -6.74 19.14
C LEU A 12 -5.31 -7.30 19.84
N GLY A 13 -4.48 -6.46 20.47
CA GLY A 13 -3.24 -6.87 21.13
C GLY A 13 -2.20 -7.45 20.16
N SER A 14 -2.27 -7.08 18.87
CA SER A 14 -1.35 -7.57 17.85
C SER A 14 0.02 -6.90 17.96
N SER A 15 1.09 -7.62 17.60
CA SER A 15 2.46 -7.08 17.53
C SER A 15 2.91 -6.74 16.09
N ALA A 16 1.95 -6.57 15.17
CA ALA A 16 2.12 -6.18 13.75
C ALA A 16 3.55 -6.24 13.21
N THR A 17 3.92 -7.34 12.54
CA THR A 17 5.28 -7.57 12.05
C THR A 17 5.35 -7.42 10.54
N LEU A 18 6.21 -6.53 10.06
CA LEU A 18 6.49 -6.39 8.63
C LEU A 18 7.16 -7.68 8.09
N ARG A 19 6.63 -8.20 6.99
CA ARG A 19 7.16 -9.37 6.29
C ARG A 19 7.87 -8.94 5.00
N ALA A 20 8.91 -9.68 4.64
CA ALA A 20 9.48 -9.61 3.30
C ALA A 20 8.44 -10.03 2.24
N SER A 21 8.53 -9.50 1.02
CA SER A 21 7.77 -10.08 -0.08
C SER A 21 8.24 -11.52 -0.34
N LYS A 22 7.32 -12.37 -0.78
CA LYS A 22 7.61 -13.73 -1.22
C LYS A 22 7.38 -13.80 -2.74
N PRO A 23 8.09 -14.67 -3.47
CA PRO A 23 7.92 -14.81 -4.93
C PRO A 23 6.47 -15.05 -5.38
N GLU A 24 5.65 -15.62 -4.52
CA GLU A 24 4.23 -15.87 -4.77
C GLU A 24 3.32 -14.64 -4.68
N LEU A 25 3.77 -13.58 -3.99
CA LEU A 25 3.12 -12.28 -3.88
C LEU A 25 3.66 -11.27 -4.91
N ASP A 26 4.74 -11.63 -5.60
CA ASP A 26 5.33 -10.77 -6.62
C ASP A 26 4.49 -10.79 -7.91
N PHE A 27 4.40 -9.61 -8.51
CA PHE A 27 3.85 -9.39 -9.84
C PHE A 27 4.90 -8.73 -10.73
N LEU A 28 4.80 -8.99 -12.04
CA LEU A 28 5.66 -8.31 -13.01
C LEU A 28 5.15 -6.87 -13.18
N PRO A 29 5.99 -5.85 -12.94
CA PRO A 29 5.58 -4.47 -13.15
C PRO A 29 5.60 -4.11 -14.65
N PRO A 30 4.98 -3.00 -15.08
CA PRO A 30 5.10 -2.50 -16.44
C PRO A 30 6.57 -2.20 -16.81
N ALA A 31 6.90 -2.17 -18.10
CA ALA A 31 8.30 -2.12 -18.58
C ALA A 31 9.11 -0.89 -18.12
N ALA A 32 8.44 0.22 -17.83
CA ALA A 32 9.09 1.43 -17.31
C ALA A 32 9.43 1.35 -15.82
N TRP A 33 8.99 0.31 -15.11
CA TRP A 33 9.14 0.16 -13.67
C TRP A 33 10.12 -0.96 -13.35
N TYR A 34 10.93 -0.75 -12.32
CA TYR A 34 11.92 -1.71 -11.87
C TYR A 34 11.94 -1.80 -10.35
N ASP A 35 12.37 -2.96 -9.85
CA ASP A 35 12.52 -3.21 -8.42
C ASP A 35 13.75 -2.50 -7.85
N LEU A 36 13.56 -1.81 -6.73
CA LEU A 36 14.65 -1.49 -5.82
C LEU A 36 15.13 -2.79 -5.16
N ASP A 37 16.42 -2.86 -4.83
CA ASP A 37 16.95 -4.05 -4.17
C ASP A 37 16.25 -4.33 -2.82
N THR A 38 16.06 -5.61 -2.51
CA THR A 38 15.28 -6.07 -1.35
C THR A 38 15.83 -5.54 -0.03
N ASP A 39 17.15 -5.44 0.12
CA ASP A 39 17.78 -4.99 1.36
C ASP A 39 17.49 -3.50 1.62
N THR A 40 17.54 -2.67 0.57
CA THR A 40 17.18 -1.24 0.67
C THR A 40 15.68 -1.06 0.90
N ALA A 41 14.83 -1.86 0.26
CA ALA A 41 13.39 -1.86 0.51
C ALA A 41 13.08 -2.18 1.99
N HIS A 42 13.66 -3.24 2.53
CA HIS A 42 13.46 -3.64 3.92
C HIS A 42 13.99 -2.62 4.93
N LYS A 43 15.15 -2.01 4.67
CA LYS A 43 15.67 -0.90 5.50
C LYS A 43 14.72 0.30 5.54
N SER A 44 13.91 0.47 4.50
CA SER A 44 12.88 1.51 4.38
C SER A 44 11.51 1.04 4.91
N MET A 45 11.46 -0.07 5.65
CA MET A 45 10.23 -0.68 6.16
C MET A 45 9.21 -1.04 5.06
N ALA A 46 9.69 -1.41 3.88
CA ALA A 46 8.88 -1.89 2.76
C ALA A 46 9.16 -3.37 2.48
N SER A 47 8.14 -4.12 2.04
CA SER A 47 8.31 -5.50 1.54
C SER A 47 8.83 -5.52 0.11
N ARG A 48 8.48 -4.51 -0.69
CA ARG A 48 8.92 -4.30 -2.08
C ARG A 48 8.78 -2.83 -2.45
N VAL A 49 9.72 -2.30 -3.23
CA VAL A 49 9.66 -0.93 -3.75
C VAL A 49 9.90 -0.97 -5.25
N LEU A 50 9.00 -0.38 -6.02
CA LEU A 50 9.12 -0.21 -7.46
C LEU A 50 9.39 1.26 -7.76
N LEU A 51 10.35 1.52 -8.62
CA LEU A 51 10.72 2.84 -9.08
C LEU A 51 10.46 2.95 -10.58
N ARG A 52 9.94 4.10 -11.01
CA ARG A 52 9.74 4.39 -12.42
C ARG A 52 11.01 4.95 -13.04
N SER A 53 11.45 4.32 -14.13
CA SER A 53 12.57 4.78 -14.95
C SER A 53 12.13 5.95 -15.82
N GLU A 54 12.84 7.06 -15.71
CA GLU A 54 12.59 8.30 -16.44
C GLU A 54 13.92 8.90 -16.91
N ASN A 55 13.93 9.49 -18.12
CA ASN A 55 15.10 10.11 -18.71
C ASN A 55 14.79 11.53 -19.21
N PRO A 56 15.42 12.58 -18.66
CA PRO A 56 16.37 12.54 -17.53
C PRO A 56 15.71 12.08 -16.23
N THR A 57 16.50 11.60 -15.27
CA THR A 57 15.98 11.22 -13.95
C THR A 57 15.39 12.45 -13.26
N PRO A 58 14.11 12.41 -12.88
CA PRO A 58 13.45 13.54 -12.22
C PRO A 58 13.98 13.71 -10.80
N ALA A 59 13.79 14.92 -10.24
CA ALA A 59 14.16 15.20 -8.85
C ALA A 59 13.35 14.37 -7.84
N PHE A 60 12.12 14.01 -8.19
CA PHE A 60 11.32 13.03 -7.47
C PHE A 60 10.98 11.86 -8.40
N VAL A 61 11.37 10.65 -8.01
CA VAL A 61 11.10 9.43 -8.77
C VAL A 61 9.76 8.85 -8.33
N SER A 62 8.82 8.75 -9.29
CA SER A 62 7.54 8.07 -9.07
C SER A 62 7.79 6.65 -8.56
N ASN A 63 7.10 6.26 -7.49
CA ASN A 63 7.36 5.01 -6.80
C ASN A 63 6.08 4.33 -6.32
N VAL A 64 6.19 3.01 -6.15
CA VAL A 64 5.18 2.18 -5.50
C VAL A 64 5.87 1.42 -4.37
N VAL A 65 5.32 1.53 -3.17
CA VAL A 65 5.78 0.85 -1.97
C VAL A 65 4.72 -0.16 -1.54
N ILE A 66 5.14 -1.42 -1.37
CA ILE A 66 4.28 -2.50 -0.92
C ILE A 66 4.73 -2.96 0.45
N GLN A 67 3.78 -3.15 1.36
CA GLN A 67 4.03 -3.64 2.72
C GLN A 67 3.06 -4.78 3.04
N TYR A 68 3.57 -5.86 3.63
CA TYR A 68 2.77 -6.94 4.18
C TYR A 68 3.03 -7.05 5.67
N PHE A 69 2.00 -6.78 6.48
CA PHE A 69 2.05 -6.91 7.93
C PHE A 69 1.34 -8.18 8.36
N ASP A 70 2.04 -8.99 9.15
CA ASP A 70 1.48 -10.10 9.89
C ASP A 70 0.95 -9.59 11.22
N LEU A 71 -0.35 -9.76 11.43
CA LEU A 71 -1.06 -9.34 12.63
C LEU A 71 -1.26 -10.50 13.63
N GLY A 72 -0.77 -11.69 13.30
CA GLY A 72 -0.89 -12.90 14.10
C GLY A 72 -2.28 -13.54 14.05
N GLN A 73 -2.58 -14.33 15.07
CA GLN A 73 -3.86 -15.04 15.20
C GLN A 73 -4.88 -14.12 15.89
N CYS A 74 -5.41 -13.15 15.14
CA CYS A 74 -6.48 -12.25 15.58
C CYS A 74 -7.60 -12.16 14.52
N GLU A 75 -8.67 -11.42 14.83
CA GLU A 75 -9.72 -11.14 13.84
C GLU A 75 -9.16 -10.35 12.65
N VAL A 76 -9.74 -10.58 11.46
CA VAL A 76 -9.42 -9.77 10.28
C VAL A 76 -10.05 -8.39 10.46
N ILE A 77 -9.24 -7.35 10.34
CA ILE A 77 -9.67 -5.98 10.54
C ILE A 77 -10.66 -5.57 9.45
N ARG A 78 -11.88 -5.18 9.83
CA ARG A 78 -12.83 -4.55 8.92
C ARG A 78 -12.41 -3.11 8.68
N LEU A 79 -11.72 -2.86 7.57
CA LEU A 79 -11.21 -1.52 7.25
C LEU A 79 -12.33 -0.48 7.13
N SER A 80 -13.56 -0.88 6.80
CA SER A 80 -14.72 0.01 6.80
C SER A 80 -15.05 0.65 8.16
N GLU A 81 -14.55 0.09 9.26
CA GLU A 81 -14.81 0.56 10.63
C GLU A 81 -13.71 1.50 11.13
N ILE A 82 -12.68 1.75 10.31
CA ILE A 82 -11.53 2.59 10.62
C ILE A 82 -11.50 3.73 9.60
N ASP A 83 -11.24 4.93 10.07
CA ASP A 83 -10.93 6.05 9.18
C ASP A 83 -9.48 5.94 8.69
N THR A 84 -9.26 5.23 7.59
CA THR A 84 -7.93 5.06 6.99
C THR A 84 -7.38 6.35 6.39
N THR A 85 -8.23 7.35 6.14
CA THR A 85 -7.81 8.64 5.58
C THR A 85 -6.96 9.46 6.53
N LEU A 86 -6.99 9.13 7.83
CA LEU A 86 -6.08 9.67 8.85
C LEU A 86 -4.62 9.45 8.49
N ASP A 87 -4.30 8.39 7.74
CA ASP A 87 -2.93 8.13 7.34
C ASP A 87 -2.39 9.17 6.34
N ILE A 88 -3.27 9.75 5.50
CA ILE A 88 -2.94 10.84 4.59
C ILE A 88 -3.02 12.17 5.33
N SER A 89 -4.05 12.37 6.15
CA SER A 89 -4.29 13.61 6.90
C SER A 89 -3.17 13.93 7.90
N ALA A 90 -2.39 12.93 8.32
CA ALA A 90 -1.21 13.11 9.15
C ALA A 90 0.03 13.64 8.40
N LEU A 91 -0.02 13.71 7.07
CA LEU A 91 1.07 14.24 6.24
C LEU A 91 1.02 15.77 6.17
N GLU A 92 2.18 16.38 5.92
CA GLU A 92 2.35 17.83 5.83
C GLU A 92 1.54 18.42 4.66
N GLU A 93 0.81 19.51 4.93
CA GLU A 93 -0.02 20.23 3.94
C GLU A 93 -0.90 19.29 3.09
N SER A 94 -1.51 18.30 3.73
CA SER A 94 -2.23 17.23 3.05
C SER A 94 -3.71 17.56 2.80
N ALA A 95 -4.25 16.92 1.77
CA ALA A 95 -5.68 16.91 1.47
C ALA A 95 -6.11 15.52 1.00
N VAL A 96 -7.16 14.97 1.61
CA VAL A 96 -7.81 13.75 1.15
C VAL A 96 -8.70 14.11 -0.04
N LEU A 97 -8.46 13.46 -1.18
CA LEU A 97 -9.21 13.70 -2.42
C LEU A 97 -10.36 12.70 -2.58
N ASN A 98 -10.12 11.45 -2.20
CA ASN A 98 -11.10 10.38 -2.35
C ASN A 98 -10.86 9.28 -1.30
N HIS A 99 -11.94 8.59 -0.93
CA HIS A 99 -11.93 7.44 -0.03
C HIS A 99 -12.97 6.44 -0.52
N THR A 100 -12.52 5.22 -0.81
CA THR A 100 -13.38 4.15 -1.32
C THR A 100 -13.21 2.90 -0.48
N VAL A 101 -14.31 2.40 0.06
CA VAL A 101 -14.36 1.10 0.73
C VAL A 101 -15.03 0.08 -0.18
N ALA A 102 -14.38 -1.05 -0.41
CA ALA A 102 -14.97 -2.14 -1.18
C ALA A 102 -16.16 -2.77 -0.45
N SER A 103 -17.05 -3.42 -1.21
CA SER A 103 -18.29 -4.03 -0.67
C SER A 103 -18.05 -5.10 0.38
N ASP A 104 -16.89 -5.76 0.36
CA ASP A 104 -16.50 -6.78 1.33
C ASP A 104 -16.03 -6.19 2.67
N ARG A 105 -15.82 -4.86 2.74
CA ARG A 105 -15.39 -4.07 3.89
C ARG A 105 -13.94 -4.25 4.32
N TYR A 106 -13.15 -5.03 3.58
CA TYR A 106 -11.77 -5.36 3.93
C TYR A 106 -10.72 -4.72 3.02
N LEU A 107 -11.15 -4.14 1.91
CA LEU A 107 -10.33 -3.29 1.05
C LEU A 107 -10.76 -1.83 1.18
N CYS A 108 -9.79 -0.96 1.45
CA CYS A 108 -9.96 0.48 1.40
C CYS A 108 -8.94 1.09 0.43
N ILE A 109 -9.34 2.12 -0.30
CA ILE A 109 -8.45 2.87 -1.18
C ILE A 109 -8.64 4.36 -0.95
N ASP A 110 -7.55 5.01 -0.57
CA ASP A 110 -7.48 6.43 -0.27
C ASP A 110 -6.61 7.14 -1.32
N ASP A 111 -7.09 8.26 -1.84
CA ASP A 111 -6.33 9.14 -2.71
C ASP A 111 -6.17 10.51 -2.03
N GLY A 112 -4.99 11.12 -2.19
CA GLY A 112 -4.70 12.39 -1.55
C GLY A 112 -3.56 13.16 -2.19
N THR A 113 -3.34 14.36 -1.68
CA THR A 113 -2.14 15.16 -1.91
C THR A 113 -1.45 15.45 -0.60
N TYR A 114 -0.16 15.71 -0.65
CA TYR A 114 0.62 16.22 0.48
C TYR A 114 1.89 16.89 -0.02
N ARG A 115 2.55 17.65 0.86
CA ARG A 115 3.85 18.25 0.58
C ARG A 115 4.96 17.43 1.24
N ALA A 116 6.08 17.27 0.54
CA ALA A 116 7.31 16.73 1.12
C ALA A 116 8.51 17.57 0.66
N GLY A 117 9.01 18.43 1.54
CA GLY A 117 10.05 19.40 1.18
C GLY A 117 9.56 20.36 0.09
N ASP A 118 10.21 20.31 -1.07
CA ASP A 118 9.88 21.17 -2.23
C ASP A 118 8.92 20.51 -3.23
N PHE A 119 8.40 19.32 -2.93
CA PHE A 119 7.52 18.57 -3.84
C PHE A 119 6.07 18.58 -3.39
N ASP A 120 5.19 18.95 -4.32
CA ASP A 120 3.76 18.69 -4.23
C ASP A 120 3.48 17.29 -4.79
N LEU A 121 3.05 16.39 -3.92
CA LEU A 121 2.92 14.97 -4.21
C LEU A 121 1.46 14.54 -4.20
N ARG A 122 1.13 13.62 -5.10
CA ARG A 122 -0.07 12.81 -5.03
C ARG A 122 0.25 11.42 -4.49
N ILE A 123 -0.68 10.90 -3.71
CA ILE A 123 -0.61 9.58 -3.10
C ILE A 123 -1.88 8.82 -3.38
N ARG A 124 -1.74 7.54 -3.69
CA ARG A 124 -2.81 6.56 -3.70
C ARG A 124 -2.41 5.40 -2.81
N ARG A 125 -3.24 5.07 -1.81
CA ARG A 125 -2.99 3.99 -0.88
C ARG A 125 -4.16 3.01 -0.87
N ALA A 126 -3.91 1.80 -1.33
CA ALA A 126 -4.81 0.68 -1.14
C ALA A 126 -4.37 -0.16 0.08
N GLN A 127 -5.31 -0.47 0.95
CA GLN A 127 -5.11 -1.32 2.13
C GLN A 127 -6.08 -2.50 2.06
N LEU A 128 -5.56 -3.72 2.20
CA LEU A 128 -6.33 -4.95 2.18
C LEU A 128 -6.06 -5.77 3.44
N ALA A 129 -7.07 -5.93 4.29
CA ALA A 129 -7.03 -6.87 5.40
C ALA A 129 -7.53 -8.24 4.93
N TYR A 130 -6.85 -9.32 5.32
CA TYR A 130 -7.25 -10.67 4.90
C TYR A 130 -6.76 -11.76 5.85
N LEU A 131 -7.31 -12.96 5.66
CA LEU A 131 -6.89 -14.16 6.36
C LEU A 131 -6.15 -15.10 5.40
N THR A 132 -4.97 -15.57 5.79
CA THR A 132 -4.24 -16.60 5.05
C THR A 132 -4.86 -17.98 5.25
N ALA A 133 -4.40 -18.98 4.50
CA ALA A 133 -4.85 -20.37 4.65
C ALA A 133 -4.54 -20.99 6.03
N ASP A 134 -3.46 -20.55 6.67
CA ASP A 134 -3.05 -20.91 8.04
C ASP A 134 -3.74 -20.06 9.13
N ARG A 135 -4.78 -19.31 8.77
CA ARG A 135 -5.57 -18.47 9.68
C ARG A 135 -4.79 -17.33 10.33
N THR A 136 -3.75 -16.85 9.67
CA THR A 136 -3.01 -15.66 10.11
C THR A 136 -3.68 -14.43 9.52
N SER A 137 -4.01 -13.46 10.39
CA SER A 137 -4.55 -12.17 9.99
C SER A 137 -3.43 -11.30 9.42
N MET A 138 -3.67 -10.71 8.26
CA MET A 138 -2.68 -9.95 7.51
C MET A 138 -3.27 -8.59 7.10
N LEU A 139 -2.40 -7.59 7.00
CA LEU A 139 -2.69 -6.33 6.34
C LEU A 139 -1.67 -6.14 5.21
N ALA A 140 -2.15 -6.14 3.96
CA ALA A 140 -1.33 -5.75 2.81
C ALA A 140 -1.62 -4.30 2.43
N MET A 141 -0.59 -3.58 2.03
CA MET A 141 -0.69 -2.20 1.61
C MET A 141 0.06 -1.99 0.30
N PHE A 142 -0.53 -1.18 -0.57
CA PHE A 142 0.05 -0.67 -1.80
C PHE A 142 -0.03 0.85 -1.74
N THR A 143 1.11 1.54 -1.74
CA THR A 143 1.19 3.00 -1.72
C THR A 143 1.93 3.49 -2.95
N ALA A 144 1.25 4.17 -3.85
CA ALA A 144 1.85 4.83 -5.00
C ALA A 144 2.03 6.33 -4.72
N THR A 145 3.18 6.88 -5.10
CA THR A 145 3.50 8.30 -4.96
C THR A 145 4.14 8.84 -6.23
N ALA A 146 3.67 9.98 -6.70
CA ALA A 146 4.31 10.74 -7.77
C ALA A 146 4.08 12.24 -7.53
N THR A 147 4.80 13.10 -8.25
CA THR A 147 4.48 14.54 -8.24
C THR A 147 3.14 14.79 -8.90
N ASP A 148 2.45 15.86 -8.49
CA ASP A 148 1.15 16.24 -9.09
C ASP A 148 1.27 16.43 -10.62
N SER A 149 2.40 16.99 -11.08
CA SER A 149 2.71 17.18 -12.50
C SER A 149 2.83 15.87 -13.30
N THR A 150 3.29 14.79 -12.66
CA THR A 150 3.56 13.51 -13.32
C THR A 150 2.41 12.53 -13.17
N TRP A 151 1.54 12.73 -12.17
CA TRP A 151 0.48 11.79 -11.80
C TRP A 151 -0.36 11.31 -12.99
N ASN A 152 -0.87 12.23 -13.81
CA ASN A 152 -1.75 11.87 -14.93
C ASN A 152 -1.06 11.00 -15.99
N THR A 153 0.27 11.02 -16.07
CA THR A 153 1.05 10.18 -16.99
C THR A 153 1.26 8.77 -16.44
N VAL A 154 1.24 8.60 -15.11
CA VAL A 154 1.58 7.34 -14.45
C VAL A 154 0.38 6.64 -13.79
N ASP A 155 -0.77 7.32 -13.67
CA ASP A 155 -1.97 6.79 -13.00
C ASP A 155 -2.44 5.45 -13.58
N SER A 156 -2.44 5.31 -14.92
CA SER A 156 -2.83 4.05 -15.55
C SER A 156 -1.88 2.89 -15.22
N GLU A 157 -0.57 3.14 -15.22
CA GLU A 157 0.45 2.16 -14.83
C GLU A 157 0.32 1.79 -13.35
N ILE A 158 0.05 2.77 -12.49
CA ILE A 158 -0.20 2.57 -11.05
C ILE A 158 -1.43 1.69 -10.83
N ARG A 159 -2.55 1.99 -11.50
CA ARG A 159 -3.79 1.21 -11.39
C ARG A 159 -3.60 -0.22 -11.88
N GLU A 160 -2.88 -0.42 -12.98
CA GLU A 160 -2.55 -1.75 -13.48
C GLU A 160 -1.72 -2.55 -12.44
N MET A 161 -0.74 -1.90 -11.79
CA MET A 161 0.04 -2.54 -10.73
C MET A 161 -0.80 -2.85 -9.48
N GLU A 162 -1.69 -1.93 -9.08
CA GLU A 162 -2.63 -2.15 -7.96
C GLU A 162 -3.53 -3.35 -8.24
N GLU A 163 -4.10 -3.46 -9.44
CA GLU A 163 -4.95 -4.60 -9.83
C GLU A 163 -4.17 -5.92 -9.80
N ARG A 164 -2.95 -5.96 -10.34
CA ARG A 164 -2.09 -7.14 -10.31
C ARG A 164 -1.72 -7.52 -8.87
N TRP A 165 -1.41 -6.54 -8.03
CA TRP A 165 -1.13 -6.74 -6.61
C TRP A 165 -2.35 -7.30 -5.86
N LEU A 166 -3.54 -6.74 -6.08
CA LEU A 166 -4.80 -7.22 -5.50
C LEU A 166 -5.07 -8.66 -5.92
N GLN A 167 -4.96 -8.98 -7.22
CA GLN A 167 -5.15 -10.34 -7.72
C GLN A 167 -4.17 -11.34 -7.09
N LYS A 168 -2.89 -10.98 -6.95
CA LYS A 168 -1.88 -11.85 -6.33
C LYS A 168 -2.16 -12.10 -4.85
N THR A 169 -2.54 -11.05 -4.13
CA THR A 169 -2.81 -11.12 -2.69
C THR A 169 -4.09 -11.90 -2.40
N THR A 170 -5.18 -11.60 -3.11
CA THR A 170 -6.51 -12.21 -2.88
C THR A 170 -6.56 -13.70 -3.23
N ASN A 171 -5.85 -14.14 -4.28
CA ASN A 171 -5.77 -15.55 -4.68
C ASN A 171 -5.19 -16.49 -3.58
N ARG A 172 -4.63 -15.94 -2.51
CA ARG A 172 -4.05 -16.68 -1.37
C ARG A 172 -4.87 -16.56 -0.08
N THR A 173 -6.03 -15.90 -0.15
CA THR A 173 -6.90 -15.71 1.02
C THR A 173 -7.79 -16.94 1.23
N SER A 174 -7.98 -17.35 2.48
CA SER A 174 -9.00 -18.34 2.80
C SER A 174 -10.31 -17.61 3.09
N GLY A 175 -11.20 -17.53 2.08
CA GLY A 175 -12.60 -17.12 2.31
C GLY A 175 -13.09 -15.82 1.67
N ALA A 176 -12.50 -15.36 0.57
CA ALA A 176 -13.18 -14.42 -0.33
C ALA A 176 -13.92 -15.20 -1.44
N ARG A 177 -15.13 -15.69 -1.14
CA ARG A 177 -16.15 -16.07 -2.12
C ARG A 177 -17.49 -15.53 -1.65
#